data_AF-A0A940HWX7-F1
#
_entry.id   AF-A0A940HWX7-F1
#
_cell.length_a   1.000
_cell.length_b   1.000
_cell.length_c   1.000
_cell.angle_alpha   90.00
_cell.angle_beta   90.00
_cell.angle_gamma   90.00
#
_symmetry.space_group_name_H-M   'P 1'
#
loop_
_entity.id
_entity.type
_entity.pdbx_description
1 polymer ?
#
loop_
_entity_poly.entity_id
_entity_poly.type
_entity_poly.pdbx_seq_one_letter_code
_entity_poly.pdbx_strand_id
1 'polypeptide(L)' 'MNNPIKDNWISFIHDLQNRICAALEAADGQARFMEDEWQRPEGGGGKTRVIANGKLFEKGGVNTSVVY' A
#
# COMPACT_ATOMS: atom_id res chain seq x y z
N MET A 1 -8.73 21.09 11.39
CA MET A 1 -9.66 21.53 10.32
C MET A 1 -9.89 20.34 9.42
N ASN A 2 -11.16 20.00 9.15
CA ASN A 2 -11.54 18.93 8.23
C ASN A 2 -11.14 19.36 6.80
N ASN A 3 -10.22 18.67 6.15
CA ASN A 3 -9.88 18.94 4.75
C ASN A 3 -10.45 17.78 3.90
N PRO A 4 -11.71 17.89 3.45
CA PRO A 4 -12.38 16.79 2.78
C PRO A 4 -11.68 16.34 1.49
N ILE A 5 -10.96 17.25 0.81
CA ILE A 5 -10.17 16.88 -0.38
C ILE A 5 -9.03 15.95 0.01
N LYS A 6 -8.30 16.31 1.08
CA LYS A 6 -7.18 15.50 1.58
C LYS A 6 -7.66 14.13 2.05
N ASP A 7 -8.71 14.08 2.84
CA ASP A 7 -9.21 12.82 3.40
C ASP A 7 -9.77 11.88 2.31
N ASN A 8 -10.51 12.44 1.35
CA ASN A 8 -10.99 11.69 0.19
C ASN A 8 -9.84 11.18 -0.68
N TRP A 9 -8.79 11.99 -0.88
CA TRP A 9 -7.61 11.58 -1.64
C TRP A 9 -6.85 10.44 -0.94
N ILE A 10 -6.65 10.53 0.38
CA ILE A 10 -6.02 9.47 1.18
C ILE A 10 -6.83 8.17 1.04
N SER A 11 -8.16 8.25 1.19
CA SER A 11 -9.03 7.08 1.02
C SER A 11 -8.93 6.47 -0.38
N PHE A 12 -8.92 7.31 -1.42
CA PHE A 12 -8.77 6.86 -2.81
C PHE A 12 -7.43 6.15 -3.05
N ILE A 13 -6.32 6.71 -2.53
CA ILE A 13 -4.99 6.12 -2.69
C ILE A 13 -4.87 4.78 -1.94
N HIS A 14 -5.45 4.66 -0.74
CA HIS A 14 -5.49 3.39 -0.01
C HIS A 14 -6.32 2.32 -0.74
N ASP A 15 -7.48 2.70 -1.31
CA ASP A 15 -8.26 1.79 -2.16
C ASP A 15 -7.48 1.35 -3.41
N LEU A 16 -6.78 2.29 -4.05
CA LEU A 16 -5.94 1.97 -5.20
C LEU A 16 -4.82 0.98 -4.84
N GLN A 17 -4.14 1.17 -3.70
CA GLN A 17 -3.14 0.21 -3.20
C GLN A 17 -3.75 -1.18 -2.99
N ASN A 18 -4.96 -1.27 -2.44
CA ASN A 18 -5.69 -2.54 -2.28
C ASN A 18 -5.96 -3.20 -3.63
N ARG A 19 -6.49 -2.47 -4.61
CA ARG A 19 -6.81 -3.02 -5.94
C ARG A 19 -5.57 -3.47 -6.70
N ILE A 20 -4.48 -2.71 -6.63
CA ILE A 20 -3.21 -3.09 -7.27
C ILE A 20 -2.65 -4.36 -6.60
N CYS A 21 -2.57 -4.42 -5.27
CA CYS A 21 -2.09 -5.60 -4.57
C CYS A 21 -2.92 -6.83 -4.90
N ALA A 22 -4.25 -6.74 -4.83
CA ALA A 22 -5.15 -7.85 -5.14
C ALA A 22 -4.96 -8.37 -6.59
N ALA A 23 -4.82 -7.47 -7.57
CA ALA A 23 -4.58 -7.85 -8.96
C ALA A 23 -3.22 -8.54 -9.15
N LEU A 24 -2.18 -8.05 -8.48
CA LEU A 24 -0.84 -8.64 -8.53
C LEU A 24 -0.78 -10.01 -7.83
N GLU A 25 -1.44 -10.18 -6.68
CA GLU A 25 -1.57 -11.48 -6.01
C GLU A 25 -2.31 -12.50 -6.88
N ALA A 26 -3.38 -12.07 -7.55
CA ALA A 26 -4.13 -12.92 -8.47
C ALA A 26 -3.29 -13.33 -9.68
N ALA A 27 -2.47 -12.42 -10.21
CA ALA A 27 -1.55 -12.72 -11.31
C ALA A 27 -0.40 -13.64 -10.89
N ASP A 28 0.11 -13.49 -9.67
CA ASP A 28 1.16 -14.36 -9.13
C ASP A 28 0.66 -15.77 -8.82
N GLY A 29 -0.51 -15.86 -8.16
CA GLY A 29 -1.16 -17.11 -7.79
C GLY A 29 -0.48 -17.90 -6.66
N GLN A 30 0.65 -17.42 -6.11
CA GLN A 30 1.37 -18.07 -5.01
C GLN A 30 1.65 -17.10 -3.84
N ALA A 31 2.40 -16.04 -4.08
CA ALA A 31 2.79 -15.11 -3.04
C ALA A 31 1.69 -14.07 -2.76
N ARG A 32 1.71 -13.53 -1.54
CA ARG A 32 0.84 -12.45 -1.10
C ARG A 32 1.65 -11.28 -0.56
N PHE A 33 1.06 -10.10 -0.58
CA PHE A 33 1.65 -8.92 0.02
C PHE A 33 1.62 -9.03 1.55
N MET A 34 2.76 -8.74 2.16
CA MET A 34 2.86 -8.42 3.59
C MET A 34 2.80 -6.91 3.76
N GLU A 35 1.94 -6.44 4.66
CA GLU A 35 1.79 -5.03 5.01
C GLU A 35 2.59 -4.70 6.26
N ASP A 36 3.29 -3.57 6.20
CA ASP A 36 3.91 -2.89 7.33
C ASP A 36 3.41 -1.45 7.37
N GLU A 37 2.64 -1.14 8.41
CA GLU A 37 2.12 0.20 8.68
C GLU A 37 3.03 0.92 9.67
N TRP A 38 3.47 2.12 9.31
CA TRP A 38 4.43 2.88 10.10
C TRP A 38 4.00 4.34 10.25
N GLN A 39 4.48 4.96 11.32
CA GLN A 39 4.24 6.37 11.64
C GLN A 39 5.57 7.05 11.98
N ARG A 40 5.67 8.35 11.72
CA ARG A 40 6.86 9.13 12.08
C ARG A 40 6.64 9.92 13.37
N PRO A 41 7.68 10.07 14.22
CA PRO A 41 7.61 10.94 15.39
C PRO A 41 7.23 12.39 15.05
N GLU A 42 7.71 12.91 13.92
CA GLU A 42 7.41 14.26 13.42
C GLU A 42 6.01 14.41 12.80
N GLY A 43 5.24 13.32 12.70
CA GLY A 43 3.94 13.28 12.07
C GLY A 43 3.96 12.66 10.67
N GLY A 44 2.81 12.12 10.28
CA GLY A 44 2.66 11.34 9.06
C GLY A 44 3.01 9.87 9.25
N GLY A 45 3.03 9.14 8.14
CA GLY A 45 3.19 7.69 8.14
C GLY A 45 2.98 7.10 6.75
N GLY A 46 2.80 5.79 6.70
CA GLY A 46 2.55 5.09 5.45
C GLY A 46 2.28 3.61 5.63
N LYS A 47 1.96 2.97 4.50
CA LYS A 47 1.78 1.52 4.39
C LYS A 47 2.73 1.00 3.33
N THR A 48 3.70 0.22 3.76
CA THR A 48 4.59 -0.51 2.88
C THR A 48 3.98 -1.88 2.63
N ARG A 49 3.77 -2.27 1.36
CA ARG A 49 3.35 -3.63 1.03
C ARG A 49 4.38 -4.29 0.15
N VAL A 50 4.89 -5.45 0.57
CA VAL A 50 5.91 -6.20 -0.17
C VAL A 50 5.41 -7.60 -0.49
N ILE A 51 5.57 -8.02 -1.73
CA ILE A 51 5.39 -9.40 -2.19
C ILE A 51 6.78 -9.97 -2.53
N ALA A 52 7.04 -11.22 -2.18
CA ALA A 52 8.32 -11.87 -2.48
C ALA A 52 8.17 -13.38 -2.59
N ASN A 53 9.11 -14.02 -3.28
CA ASN A 53 9.14 -15.47 -3.50
C ASN A 53 7.85 -15.99 -4.16
N GLY A 54 7.30 -15.19 -5.07
CA GLY A 54 6.14 -15.54 -5.88
C GLY A 54 6.52 -16.39 -7.09
N LYS A 55 5.50 -16.96 -7.73
CA LYS A 55 5.69 -17.76 -8.96
C LYS A 55 5.96 -16.87 -10.17
N LEU A 56 5.42 -15.64 -10.16
CA LEU A 56 5.59 -14.66 -11.21
C LEU A 56 6.52 -13.53 -10.76
N PHE A 57 6.33 -13.03 -9.53
CA PHE A 57 7.14 -11.95 -8.97
C PHE A 57 8.17 -12.51 -8.01
N GLU A 58 9.46 -12.40 -8.37
CA GLU A 58 10.56 -12.66 -7.44
C GLU A 58 10.45 -11.75 -6.22
N LYS A 59 10.23 -10.44 -6.45
CA LYS A 59 9.97 -9.42 -5.43
C LYS A 59 9.24 -8.22 -6.02
N GLY A 60 8.37 -7.59 -5.25
CA GLY A 60 7.65 -6.37 -5.63
C GLY A 60 7.16 -5.57 -4.43
N GLY A 61 6.79 -4.31 -4.64
CA GLY A 61 6.26 -3.46 -3.58
C GLY A 61 5.28 -2.42 -4.09
N VAL A 62 4.26 -2.12 -3.27
CA VAL A 62 3.27 -1.08 -3.51
C VAL A 62 3.14 -0.27 -2.22
N ASN A 63 3.70 0.93 -2.19
CA ASN A 63 3.82 1.71 -0.96
C ASN A 63 3.00 2.99 -1.04
N THR A 64 2.37 3.36 0.07
CA THR A 64 1.67 4.64 0.23
C THR A 64 2.26 5.38 1.43
N SER A 65 2.32 6.70 1.32
CA SER A 65 2.80 7.57 2.39
C SER A 65 1.89 8.78 2.50
N VAL A 66 1.53 9.15 3.72
CA VAL A 66 0.83 10.39 4.03
C VAL A 66 1.72 11.18 4.99
N VAL A 67 2.36 12.22 4.47
CA VAL A 67 3.29 13.09 5.21
C VAL A 67 2.67 14.47 5.43
N TYR A 68 3.05 15.14 6.52
CA TYR A 68 2.48 16.43 6.95
C TYR A 68 3.56 17.46 7.24
#